data_AF-A0A1I4UGN5-F1
#
_entry.id   AF-A0A1I4UGN5-F1
#
_cell.length_a   1.000
_cell.length_b   1.000
_cell.length_c   1.000
_cell.angle_alpha   90.00
_cell.angle_beta   90.00
_cell.angle_gamma   90.00
#
_symmetry.space_group_name_H-M   'P 1'
#
loop_
_entity.id
_entity.type
_entity.pdbx_description
1 polymer ?
#
loop_
_entity_poly.entity_id
_entity_poly.type
_entity_poly.pdbx_seq_one_letter_code
_entity_poly.pdbx_strand_id
1 'polypeptide(L)' 'MRLAEYKDNRIEEGHLMPDHAHMLISIPPKHAVSQVVGYIKDKSEIHLARVYGERKRNFVG' A
#
# COMPACT_ATOMS: atom_id res chain seq x y z
N MET A 1 9.53 -3.54 -0.93
CA MET A 1 9.09 -2.46 -1.86
C MET A 1 9.24 -1.14 -1.15
N ARG A 2 9.82 -0.12 -1.81
CA ARG A 2 10.00 1.23 -1.26
C ARG A 2 8.69 2.02 -1.41
N LEU A 3 7.67 1.65 -0.62
CA LEU A 3 6.45 2.46 -0.48
C LEU A 3 6.75 3.79 0.23
N ALA A 4 7.78 3.80 1.07
CA ALA A 4 8.19 4.90 1.93
C ALA A 4 8.89 6.08 1.23
N GLU A 5 9.04 6.07 -0.10
CA GLU A 5 9.75 7.11 -0.86
C GLU A 5 9.02 7.53 -2.14
N TYR A 6 7.69 7.39 -2.19
CA TYR A 6 6.94 7.97 -3.30
C TYR A 6 6.87 9.49 -3.15
N LYS A 7 7.43 10.24 -4.10
CA LYS A 7 7.32 11.71 -4.19
C LYS A 7 7.59 12.44 -2.86
N ASP A 8 8.76 12.23 -2.25
CA ASP A 8 9.17 12.88 -0.99
C ASP A 8 8.24 12.63 0.21
N ASN A 9 7.24 11.73 0.10
CA ASN A 9 6.41 11.35 1.22
C ASN A 9 7.16 10.32 2.07
N ARG A 10 7.14 10.48 3.39
CA ARG A 10 7.80 9.56 4.32
C ARG A 10 6.75 8.86 5.18
N ILE A 11 6.84 7.54 5.28
CA ILE A 11 6.05 6.76 6.25
C ILE A 11 6.83 6.81 7.56
N GLU A 12 6.26 7.44 8.58
CA GLU A 12 6.87 7.56 9.90
C GLU A 12 6.57 6.30 10.74
N GLU A 13 5.34 5.80 10.67
CA GLU A 13 4.89 4.61 11.41
C GLU A 13 3.85 3.81 10.62
N GLY A 14 3.73 2.52 10.91
CA GLY A 14 2.73 1.64 10.30
C GLY A 14 2.37 0.45 11.19
N HIS A 15 1.10 0.30 11.51
CA HIS A 15 0.56 -0.81 12.30
C HIS A 15 -0.45 -1.60 11.47
N LEU A 16 -0.17 -2.89 11.28
CA LEU A 16 -1.07 -3.81 10.60
C LEU A 16 -1.96 -4.52 11.62
N MET A 17 -3.28 -4.34 11.48
CA MET A 17 -4.29 -5.09 12.20
C MET A 17 -4.86 -6.19 11.28
N PRO A 18 -5.58 -7.19 11.82
CA PRO A 18 -6.13 -8.27 11.01
C PRO A 18 -7.09 -7.81 9.90
N ASP A 19 -7.82 -6.72 10.11
CA ASP A 19 -8.87 -6.21 9.22
C ASP A 19 -8.57 -4.82 8.62
N HIS A 20 -7.59 -4.09 9.16
CA HIS A 20 -7.21 -2.76 8.65
C HIS A 20 -5.74 -2.42 8.96
N ALA A 21 -5.24 -1.34 8.36
CA ALA A 21 -3.90 -0.82 8.63
C ALA A 21 -3.98 0.65 9.06
N HIS A 22 -3.20 1.01 10.07
CA HIS A 22 -2.91 2.39 10.44
C HIS A 22 -1.55 2.78 9.90
N MET A 23 -1.44 3.93 9.26
CA MET A 23 -0.18 4.46 8.77
C MET A 23 -0.06 5.94 9.13
N LEU A 24 1.08 6.33 9.69
CA LEU A 24 1.44 7.72 9.90
C LEU A 24 2.37 8.15 8.75
N ILE A 25 1.93 9.14 7.97
CA ILE A 25 2.63 9.55 6.75
C ILE A 25 2.83 11.06 6.78
N SER A 26 4.08 11.48 6.63
CA SER A 26 4.45 12.86 6.36
C SER A 26 4.28 13.14 4.87
N ILE A 27 3.33 14.02 4.53
CA ILE A 27 2.98 14.38 3.16
C ILE A 27 3.32 15.85 2.94
N PRO A 28 4.22 16.21 2.01
CA PRO A 28 4.47 17.59 1.65
C PRO A 28 3.19 18.25 1.10
N PRO A 29 2.92 19.52 1.43
CA PRO A 29 1.67 20.20 1.06
C PRO A 29 1.45 20.36 -0.46
N LYS A 30 2.51 20.19 -1.27
CA LYS A 30 2.44 20.18 -2.74
C LYS A 30 1.75 18.93 -3.32
N HIS A 31 1.47 17.91 -2.50
CA HIS A 31 0.81 16.68 -2.92
C HIS A 31 -0.59 16.56 -2.33
N ALA A 32 -1.55 16.19 -3.18
CA ALA A 32 -2.89 15.84 -2.71
C ALA A 32 -2.84 14.53 -1.90
N VAL A 33 -3.45 14.54 -0.71
CA VAL A 33 -3.51 13.37 0.18
C VAL A 33 -4.11 12.16 -0.51
N SER A 34 -5.20 12.35 -1.28
CA SER A 34 -5.86 11.27 -2.03
C SER A 34 -4.95 10.59 -3.04
N GLN A 35 -4.07 11.34 -3.70
CA GLN A 35 -3.10 10.78 -4.66
C GLN A 35 -2.07 9.89 -3.95
N VAL A 36 -1.57 10.33 -2.78
CA VAL A 36 -0.60 9.57 -1.99
C VAL A 36 -1.23 8.28 -1.47
N VAL A 37 -2.42 8.38 -0.88
CA VAL A 37 -3.16 7.21 -0.35
C VAL A 37 -3.52 6.23 -1.47
N GLY A 38 -4.02 6.71 -2.61
CA GLY A 38 -4.35 5.88 -3.77
C GLY A 38 -3.13 5.09 -4.26
N TYR A 39 -1.99 5.76 -4.44
CA TYR A 39 -0.74 5.10 -4.83
C TYR A 39 -0.32 4.00 -3.86
N ILE A 40 -0.39 4.25 -2.55
CA ILE A 40 -0.02 3.26 -1.53
C ILE A 40 -0.94 2.04 -1.60
N LYS A 41 -2.25 2.27 -1.70
CA LYS A 41 -3.25 1.20 -1.78
C LYS A 41 -3.03 0.34 -3.02
N ASP A 42 -2.91 0.96 -4.20
CA ASP A 42 -2.74 0.26 -5.48
C ASP A 42 -1.46 -0.59 -5.50
N LYS A 43 -0.34 -0.04 -5.03
CA LYS A 43 0.93 -0.77 -4.97
C LYS A 43 0.88 -1.93 -3.97
N SER A 44 0.22 -1.75 -2.84
CA SER A 44 0.06 -2.78 -1.83
C SER A 44 -0.81 -3.93 -2.34
N GLU A 45 -1.92 -3.62 -3.03
CA GLU A 45 -2.80 -4.61 -3.63
C GLU A 45 -2.09 -5.44 -4.71
N ILE A 46 -1.35 -4.78 -5.62
CA ILE A 46 -0.53 -5.48 -6.62
C ILE A 46 0.50 -6.38 -5.95
N HIS A 47 1.16 -5.91 -4.89
CA HIS A 47 2.13 -6.71 -4.17
C HIS A 47 1.48 -7.93 -3.51
N LEU A 48 0.34 -7.73 -2.83
CA LEU A 48 -0.42 -8.82 -2.21
C LEU A 48 -0.88 -9.84 -3.26
N ALA A 49 -1.40 -9.38 -4.39
CA ALA A 49 -1.81 -10.24 -5.49
C ALA A 49 -0.63 -11.04 -6.08
N ARG A 50 0.58 -10.47 -6.15
CA ARG A 50 1.76 -11.22 -6.60
C ARG A 50 2.25 -12.23 -5.56
N VAL A 51 2.27 -11.86 -4.29
CA VAL A 51 2.78 -12.73 -3.20
C VAL A 51 1.79 -13.86 -2.87
N TYR A 52 0.49 -13.59 -2.92
CA TYR A 52 -0.55 -14.52 -2.49
C TYR A 52 -1.46 -14.99 -3.62
N GLY A 53 -1.50 -14.32 -4.77
CA GLY A 53 -2.32 -14.72 -5.91
C GLY A 53 -1.86 -16.03 -6.58
N GLU A 54 -0.60 -16.44 -6.39
CA GLU A 54 -0.14 -17.76 -6.82
C GLU A 54 -0.69 -18.90 -5.94
N ARG A 55 -1.23 -18.63 -4.74
CA ARG A 55 -1.70 -19.69 -3.83
C ARG A 55 -3.11 -20.21 -4.12
N LYS A 56 -3.92 -19.55 -4.93
CA LYS A 56 -5.23 -20.07 -5.33
C LYS A 56 -5.63 -19.49 -6.68
N ARG A 57 -5.53 -20.26 -7.78
CA ARG A 57 -6.62 -20.52 -8.76
C ARG A 57 -6.27 -21.70 -9.70
N ASN A 58 -6.27 -22.94 -9.19
CA ASN A 58 -6.85 -24.06 -9.95
C ASN A 58 -8.34 -24.08 -9.60
N PHE A 59 -9.12 -23.18 -10.19
CA PHE A 59 -10.56 -23.39 -10.27
C PHE A 59 -10.83 -24.04 -11.61
N VAL A 60 -10.87 -25.37 -11.61
CA VAL A 60 -11.49 -26.13 -12.69
C VAL A 60 -12.99 -25.90 -12.53
N GLY A 61 -13.53 -25.04 -13.38
CA GLY A 61 -14.96 -25.05 -13.71
C GLY A 61 -15.23 -26.13 -14.75
#